data_AF-A0A0R3TL11-F1
#
_entry.id   AF-A0A0R3TL11-F1
#
_cell.length_a   1.000
_cell.length_b   1.000
_cell.length_c   1.000
_cell.angle_alpha   90.00
_cell.angle_beta   90.00
_cell.angle_gamma   90.00
#
_symmetry.space_group_name_H-M   'P 1'
#
loop_
_entity.id
_entity.type
_entity.pdbx_description
1 polymer ?
#
loop_
_entity_poly.entity_id
_entity_poly.type
_entity_poly.pdbx_seq_one_letter_code
_entity_poly.pdbx_strand_id
1 'polypeptide(L)'
;MMNDLDSATICGTEIQWELLRMLIPGQRLMDIRPECGLLNDGRAFATANHSRDLYYLFNNRCEYIYHFLLHYVNNMRNSERFKENGGHISILSILNFPRMKAISAGVEEVLLMAMKIPYVEIINEPGIYALRIRDP
;
A
#
# COMPACT_ATOMS: atom_id res chain seq x y z
N MET A 1 2.18 17.62 -19.80
CA MET A 1 3.21 17.56 -18.74
C MET A 1 2.80 16.44 -17.81
N MET A 2 3.30 15.23 -18.09
CA MET A 2 3.14 14.09 -17.19
C MET A 2 4.10 14.34 -16.05
N ASN A 3 3.58 14.49 -14.83
CA ASN A 3 4.42 14.54 -13.65
C ASN A 3 5.14 13.19 -13.55
N ASP A 4 6.46 13.25 -13.70
CA ASP A 4 7.41 12.28 -13.19
C ASP A 4 7.15 12.15 -11.68
N LEU A 5 6.19 11.30 -11.33
CA LEU A 5 6.14 10.74 -10.00
C LEU A 5 7.29 9.73 -10.00
N ASP A 6 8.40 10.18 -9.45
CA ASP A 6 9.62 9.45 -9.18
C ASP A 6 9.39 7.95 -9.09
N SER A 7 10.24 7.21 -9.79
CA SER A 7 10.34 5.75 -9.78
C SER A 7 10.55 5.24 -8.34
N ALA A 8 9.49 5.24 -7.55
CA ALA A 8 9.34 4.41 -6.37
C ALA A 8 9.35 2.99 -6.92
N THR A 9 10.51 2.35 -6.87
CA THR A 9 10.79 0.99 -7.33
C THR A 9 9.54 0.15 -7.20
N ILE A 10 8.83 -0.06 -8.31
CA ILE A 10 7.59 -0.81 -8.30
C ILE A 10 8.01 -2.24 -7.95
N CYS A 11 7.74 -2.67 -6.71
CA CYS A 11 8.10 -4.02 -6.26
C CYS A 11 7.22 -5.12 -6.88
N GLY A 12 6.25 -4.75 -7.73
CA GLY A 12 5.34 -5.67 -8.39
C GLY A 12 5.64 -5.84 -9.87
N THR A 13 5.34 -7.02 -10.40
CA THR A 13 5.30 -7.25 -11.86
C THR A 13 3.97 -6.78 -12.40
N GLU A 14 3.98 -6.02 -13.49
CA GLU A 14 2.75 -5.66 -14.20
C GLU A 14 2.16 -6.87 -14.92
N ILE A 15 0.87 -7.14 -14.69
CA ILE A 15 0.13 -8.22 -15.33
C ILE A 15 -1.25 -7.73 -15.79
N GLN A 16 -1.73 -8.29 -16.89
CA GLN A 16 -3.08 -8.03 -17.40
C GLN A 16 -4.14 -8.72 -16.51
N TRP A 17 -5.33 -8.13 -16.45
CA TRP A 17 -6.48 -8.70 -15.74
C TRP A 17 -6.74 -10.16 -16.13
N GLU A 18 -6.62 -10.47 -17.42
CA GLU A 18 -6.90 -11.80 -17.96
C GLU A 18 -5.97 -12.87 -17.39
N LEU A 19 -4.74 -12.51 -17.05
CA LEU A 19 -3.79 -13.40 -16.39
C LEU A 19 -4.06 -13.46 -14.87
N LEU A 20 -4.32 -12.31 -14.24
CA LEU A 20 -4.61 -12.24 -12.80
C LEU A 20 -5.85 -13.07 -12.44
N ARG A 21 -6.94 -12.97 -13.20
CA ARG A 21 -8.20 -13.69 -12.92
C ARG A 21 -8.05 -15.20 -12.96
N MET A 22 -7.02 -15.72 -13.66
CA MET A 22 -6.71 -17.16 -13.66
C MET A 22 -6.08 -17.62 -12.36
N LEU A 23 -5.46 -16.70 -11.60
CA LEU A 23 -4.83 -16.96 -10.31
C LEU A 23 -5.80 -16.85 -9.14
N ILE A 24 -6.91 -16.13 -9.30
CA ILE A 24 -7.91 -15.94 -8.23
C ILE A 24 -8.94 -17.09 -8.27
N PRO A 25 -9.02 -17.95 -7.23
CA PRO A 25 -9.98 -19.05 -7.22
C PRO A 25 -11.42 -18.58 -7.33
N GLY A 26 -12.22 -19.24 -8.16
CA GLY A 26 -13.64 -18.95 -8.32
C GLY A 26 -13.97 -17.68 -9.13
N GLN A 27 -12.98 -16.91 -9.60
CA GLN A 27 -13.21 -15.66 -10.34
C GLN A 27 -13.25 -15.79 -11.87
N ARG A 28 -13.42 -17.01 -12.40
CA ARG A 28 -13.55 -17.21 -13.86
C ARG A 28 -14.76 -16.48 -14.47
N LEU A 29 -15.73 -16.07 -13.64
CA LEU A 29 -17.03 -15.50 -14.03
C LEU A 29 -17.31 -14.12 -13.37
N MET A 30 -16.33 -13.41 -12.83
CA MET A 30 -16.61 -12.11 -12.19
C MET A 30 -16.85 -10.99 -13.20
N ASP A 31 -18.02 -10.36 -13.10
CA ASP A 31 -18.35 -9.11 -13.83
C ASP A 31 -17.63 -7.89 -13.23
N ILE A 32 -17.20 -7.98 -11.96
CA ILE A 32 -16.58 -6.87 -11.23
C ILE A 32 -15.10 -7.18 -11.01
N ARG A 33 -14.23 -6.32 -11.57
CA ARG A 33 -12.79 -6.41 -11.39
C ARG A 33 -12.39 -5.80 -10.04
N PRO A 34 -11.75 -6.57 -9.12
CA PRO A 34 -11.33 -6.07 -7.83
C PRO A 34 -10.21 -5.04 -7.96
N GLU A 35 -10.13 -4.07 -7.05
CA GLU A 35 -9.04 -3.08 -7.06
C GLU A 35 -7.75 -3.61 -6.46
N CYS A 36 -7.83 -4.56 -5.53
CA CYS A 36 -6.69 -5.17 -4.86
C CYS A 36 -7.13 -6.43 -4.10
N GLY A 37 -6.17 -7.22 -3.63
CA GLY A 37 -6.45 -8.39 -2.81
C GLY A 37 -5.22 -9.25 -2.56
N LEU A 38 -5.44 -10.36 -1.86
CA LEU A 38 -4.45 -11.39 -1.55
C LEU A 38 -4.83 -12.69 -2.26
N LEU A 39 -3.85 -13.34 -2.90
CA LEU A 39 -3.98 -14.65 -3.50
C LEU A 39 -3.71 -15.74 -2.45
N ASN A 40 -4.22 -16.95 -2.68
CA ASN A 40 -4.04 -18.09 -1.79
C ASN A 40 -2.57 -18.51 -1.62
N ASP A 41 -1.71 -18.17 -2.58
CA ASP A 41 -0.27 -18.45 -2.54
C ASP A 41 0.52 -17.37 -1.79
N GLY A 42 -0.15 -16.38 -1.19
CA GLY A 42 0.47 -15.32 -0.39
C GLY A 42 0.94 -14.11 -1.19
N ARG A 43 0.83 -14.13 -2.52
CA ARG A 43 1.06 -12.94 -3.36
C ARG A 43 -0.10 -11.97 -3.21
N ALA A 44 0.19 -10.68 -3.27
CA ALA A 44 -0.83 -9.63 -3.24
C ALA A 44 -0.90 -8.95 -4.61
N PHE A 45 -2.04 -8.34 -4.92
CA PHE A 45 -2.24 -7.63 -6.19
C PHE A 45 -2.99 -6.32 -5.98
N ALA A 46 -2.79 -5.38 -6.89
CA ALA A 46 -3.46 -4.09 -6.90
C ALA A 46 -3.57 -3.51 -8.32
N THR A 47 -4.65 -2.79 -8.62
CA THR A 47 -4.83 -2.11 -9.91
C THR A 47 -3.76 -1.03 -10.09
N ALA A 48 -3.14 -1.02 -11.26
CA ALA A 48 -2.15 -0.03 -11.68
C ALA A 48 -2.82 1.22 -12.29
N ASN A 49 -4.07 1.09 -12.74
CA ASN A 49 -4.82 2.17 -13.38
C ASN A 49 -6.31 2.17 -13.00
N HIS A 50 -7.04 3.19 -13.45
CA HIS A 50 -8.48 3.32 -13.18
C HIS A 50 -9.36 2.37 -14.00
N SER A 51 -8.91 1.97 -15.19
CA SER A 51 -9.61 1.03 -16.08
C SER A 51 -9.62 -0.41 -15.56
N ARG A 52 -8.75 -0.75 -14.61
CA ARG A 52 -8.62 -2.08 -14.00
C ARG A 52 -8.37 -3.17 -15.05
N ASP A 53 -7.61 -2.85 -16.09
CA ASP A 53 -7.08 -3.79 -17.07
C ASP A 53 -5.63 -4.17 -16.76
N LEU A 54 -4.90 -3.31 -16.04
CA LEU A 54 -3.53 -3.54 -15.61
C LEU A 54 -3.41 -3.61 -14.08
N TYR A 55 -2.63 -4.57 -13.61
CA TYR A 55 -2.40 -4.83 -12.19
C TYR A 55 -0.92 -4.99 -11.87
N TYR A 56 -0.52 -4.55 -10.68
CA TYR A 56 0.72 -4.97 -10.06
C TYR A 56 0.49 -6.26 -9.29
N LEU A 57 1.33 -7.27 -9.54
CA LEU A 57 1.43 -8.50 -8.77
C LEU A 57 2.72 -8.48 -7.95
N PHE A 58 2.58 -8.48 -6.63
CA PHE A 58 3.69 -8.46 -5.69
C PHE A 58 4.07 -9.88 -5.30
N ASN A 59 5.36 -10.15 -5.06
CA ASN A 59 5.82 -11.50 -4.74
C ASN A 59 5.34 -11.97 -3.38
N ASN A 60 5.04 -11.02 -2.49
CA ASN A 60 4.55 -11.28 -1.14
C ASN A 60 3.80 -10.06 -0.59
N ARG A 61 3.14 -10.27 0.55
CA ARG A 61 2.39 -9.23 1.26
C ARG A 61 3.27 -8.06 1.72
N CYS A 62 4.52 -8.30 2.13
CA CYS A 62 5.42 -7.24 2.61
C CYS A 62 5.77 -6.24 1.50
N GLU A 63 6.05 -6.69 0.29
CA GLU A 63 6.31 -5.81 -0.87
C GLU A 63 5.11 -4.92 -1.20
N TYR A 64 3.90 -5.49 -1.15
CA TYR A 64 2.67 -4.73 -1.30
C TYR A 64 2.50 -3.67 -0.21
N ILE A 65 2.71 -4.05 1.06
CA ILE A 65 2.62 -3.12 2.18
C ILE A 65 3.64 -2.00 2.01
N TYR A 66 4.89 -2.31 1.69
CA TYR A 66 5.93 -1.32 1.48
C TYR A 66 5.57 -0.32 0.38
N HIS A 67 5.12 -0.83 -0.78
CA HIS A 67 4.73 0.01 -1.91
C HIS A 67 3.62 1.01 -1.54
N PHE A 68 2.52 0.54 -0.95
CA PHE A 68 1.42 1.42 -0.59
C PHE A 68 1.72 2.30 0.62
N LEU A 69 2.52 1.83 1.57
CA LEU A 69 2.97 2.64 2.69
C LEU A 69 3.82 3.82 2.20
N LEU A 70 4.77 3.57 1.30
CA LEU A 70 5.59 4.62 0.68
C LEU A 70 4.70 5.63 -0.06
N HIS A 71 3.73 5.15 -0.84
CA HIS A 71 2.76 6.01 -1.50
C HIS A 71 1.96 6.88 -0.51
N TYR A 72 1.47 6.31 0.58
CA TYR A 72 0.71 7.07 1.59
C TYR A 72 1.56 8.13 2.28
N VAL A 73 2.76 7.76 2.70
CA VAL A 73 3.71 8.69 3.34
C VAL A 73 4.03 9.85 2.38
N ASN A 74 4.32 9.56 1.12
CA ASN A 74 4.66 10.60 0.12
C ASN A 74 3.49 11.55 -0.16
N ASN A 75 2.27 11.04 -0.27
CA ASN A 75 1.09 11.88 -0.50
C ASN A 75 0.67 12.66 0.74
N MET A 76 0.84 12.10 1.93
CA MET A 76 0.46 12.77 3.18
C MET A 76 1.39 13.90 3.57
N ARG A 77 2.67 13.82 3.20
CA ARG A 77 3.64 14.88 3.47
C ARG A 77 3.14 16.26 3.04
N ASN A 78 2.36 16.32 1.96
CA ASN A 78 1.82 17.55 1.40
C ASN A 78 0.38 17.88 1.85
N SER A 79 -0.25 17.01 2.64
CA SER A 79 -1.64 17.19 3.08
C SER A 79 -1.75 18.16 4.25
N GLU A 80 -2.67 19.13 4.19
CA GLU A 80 -2.96 20.05 5.30
C GLU A 80 -3.39 19.30 6.57
N ARG A 81 -4.21 18.25 6.42
CA ARG A 81 -4.65 17.39 7.52
C ARG A 81 -3.49 16.69 8.24
N PHE A 82 -2.39 16.41 7.52
CA PHE A 82 -1.20 15.83 8.14
C PHE A 82 -0.47 16.86 9.02
N LYS A 83 -0.39 18.10 8.56
CA LYS A 83 0.18 19.22 9.33
C LYS A 83 -0.63 19.50 10.59
N GLU A 84 -1.97 19.48 10.50
CA GLU A 84 -2.87 19.66 11.64
C GLU A 84 -2.71 18.56 12.71
N ASN A 85 -2.37 17.33 12.32
CA ASN A 85 -2.10 16.22 13.24
C ASN A 85 -0.64 16.20 13.76
N GLY A 86 0.06 17.33 13.68
CA GLY A 86 1.43 17.48 14.17
C GLY A 86 2.46 16.68 13.37
N GLY A 87 2.16 16.29 12.13
CA GLY A 87 3.07 15.51 11.29
C GLY A 87 3.11 14.01 11.62
N HIS A 88 2.00 13.46 12.14
CA HIS A 88 1.89 12.04 12.47
C HIS A 88 0.72 11.38 11.76
N ILE A 89 0.86 10.09 11.47
CA ILE A 89 -0.23 9.20 11.08
C ILE A 89 -0.29 7.98 12.00
N SER A 90 -1.46 7.75 12.62
CA SER A 90 -1.72 6.55 13.41
C SER A 90 -1.59 5.27 12.57
N ILE A 91 -0.93 4.26 13.14
CA ILE A 91 -0.84 2.92 12.52
C ILE A 91 -2.25 2.34 12.29
N LEU A 92 -3.17 2.55 13.23
CA LEU A 92 -4.55 2.08 13.09
C LEU A 92 -5.27 2.76 11.92
N SER A 93 -4.97 4.02 11.62
CA SER A 93 -5.49 4.69 10.43
C SER A 93 -4.95 4.08 9.15
N ILE A 94 -3.65 3.74 9.11
CA ILE A 94 -3.02 3.08 7.95
C ILE A 94 -3.68 1.73 7.68
N LEU A 95 -3.89 0.92 8.72
CA LEU A 95 -4.53 -0.40 8.60
C LEU A 95 -5.97 -0.31 8.08
N ASN A 96 -6.65 0.80 8.32
CA ASN A 96 -8.01 1.04 7.84
C ASN A 96 -8.08 1.54 6.38
N PHE A 97 -6.95 1.86 5.73
CA PHE A 97 -6.98 2.21 4.32
C PHE A 97 -7.42 1.02 3.46
N PRO A 98 -8.24 1.25 2.41
CA PRO A 98 -8.84 0.17 1.63
C PRO A 98 -7.83 -0.89 1.18
N ARG A 99 -6.67 -0.47 0.69
CA ARG A 99 -5.62 -1.38 0.19
C ARG A 99 -4.93 -2.17 1.28
N MET A 100 -4.74 -1.61 2.48
CA MET A 100 -4.16 -2.33 3.63
C MET A 100 -5.19 -3.30 4.22
N LYS A 101 -6.44 -2.86 4.33
CA LYS A 101 -7.57 -3.67 4.81
C LYS A 101 -7.83 -4.87 3.91
N ALA A 102 -7.73 -4.72 2.59
CA ALA A 102 -7.97 -5.77 1.60
C ALA A 102 -7.04 -6.98 1.73
N ILE A 103 -5.84 -6.81 2.27
CA ILE A 103 -4.86 -7.89 2.50
C ILE A 103 -4.75 -8.28 3.98
N SER A 104 -5.61 -7.71 4.83
CA SER A 104 -5.57 -7.85 6.30
C SER A 104 -4.16 -7.60 6.85
N ALA A 105 -3.53 -6.49 6.44
CA ALA A 105 -2.20 -6.12 6.91
C ALA A 105 -2.14 -6.07 8.45
N GLY A 106 -1.07 -6.60 9.03
CA GLY A 106 -0.82 -6.54 10.47
C GLY A 106 -0.04 -5.31 10.89
N VAL A 107 -0.16 -4.95 12.18
CA VAL A 107 0.66 -3.89 12.80
C VAL A 107 2.16 -4.16 12.61
N GLU A 108 2.62 -5.38 12.93
CA GLU A 108 4.03 -5.75 12.87
C GLU A 108 4.60 -5.62 11.45
N GLU A 109 3.83 -6.01 10.44
CA GLU A 109 4.24 -5.92 9.04
C GLU A 109 4.36 -4.46 8.58
N VAL A 110 3.41 -3.61 8.98
CA VAL A 110 3.46 -2.18 8.68
C VAL A 110 4.67 -1.53 9.35
N LEU A 111 4.94 -1.84 10.62
CA LEU A 111 6.14 -1.32 11.28
C LEU A 111 7.43 -1.78 10.61
N LEU A 112 7.53 -3.08 10.30
CA LEU A 112 8.71 -3.65 9.65
C LEU A 112 8.98 -2.98 8.30
N MET A 113 7.93 -2.67 7.54
CA MET A 113 8.07 -1.95 6.27
C MET A 113 8.31 -0.45 6.47
N ALA A 114 7.73 0.18 7.50
CA ALA A 114 7.98 1.57 7.84
C ALA A 114 9.46 1.83 8.16
N MET A 115 10.12 0.91 8.87
CA MET A 115 11.56 0.97 9.17
C MET A 115 12.44 1.02 7.91
N LYS A 116 11.93 0.62 6.75
CA LYS A 116 12.65 0.66 5.47
C LYS A 116 12.49 1.99 4.74
N ILE A 117 11.70 2.94 5.24
CA ILE A 117 11.48 4.26 4.64
C ILE A 117 12.37 5.27 5.38
N PRO A 118 13.42 5.84 4.74
CA PRO A 118 14.48 6.58 5.45
C PRO A 118 14.03 7.80 6.27
N TYR A 119 12.94 8.44 5.86
CA TYR A 119 12.38 9.65 6.46
C TYR A 119 11.13 9.37 7.30
N VAL A 120 10.88 8.10 7.64
CA VAL A 120 9.80 7.71 8.55
C VAL A 120 10.39 7.30 9.89
N GLU A 121 9.79 7.80 10.96
CA GLU A 121 10.10 7.44 12.33
C GLU A 121 8.87 6.81 12.99
N ILE A 122 9.10 5.72 13.73
CA ILE A 122 8.05 5.07 14.51
C ILE A 122 7.99 5.74 15.88
N ILE A 123 6.81 6.27 16.22
CA ILE A 123 6.52 6.79 17.56
C ILE A 123 5.74 5.72 18.31
N ASN A 124 6.30 5.32 19.45
CA ASN A 124 5.71 4.37 20.39
C ASN A 124 5.73 4.98 21.79
N GLU A 125 4.81 5.90 22.03
CA GLU A 125 4.62 6.55 23.32
C GLU A 125 3.29 6.10 23.93
N PRO A 126 3.10 6.19 25.26
CA PRO A 126 1.82 5.88 25.89
C PRO A 126 0.68 6.69 25.26
N GLY A 127 -0.25 6.01 24.58
CA GLY A 127 -1.38 6.63 23.90
C GLY A 127 -1.12 7.11 22.46
N ILE A 128 0.12 7.02 21.97
CA ILE A 128 0.49 7.40 20.60
C ILE A 128 1.26 6.26 19.94
N TYR A 129 0.64 5.68 18.91
CA TYR A 129 1.25 4.64 18.10
C TYR A 129 1.10 4.99 16.62
N ALA A 130 2.15 5.61 16.08
CA ALA A 130 2.08 6.37 14.84
C ALA A 130 3.41 6.37 14.06
N LEU A 131 3.34 6.79 12.80
CA LEU A 131 4.48 7.14 11.98
C LEU A 131 4.60 8.66 11.94
N ARG A 132 5.78 9.19 12.27
CA ARG A 132 6.18 10.58 12.00
C ARG A 132 6.93 10.62 10.67
N ILE A 133 6.60 11.58 9.82
CA ILE A 133 7.32 11.82 8.57
C ILE A 133 8.27 12.99 8.83
N ARG A 134 9.58 12.76 8.73
CA ARG A 134 10.60 13.79 8.89
C ARG A 134 10.80 14.50 7.55
N ASP A 135 11.10 15.80 7.60
CA ASP A 135 11.69 16.46 6.46
C ASP A 135 13.15 15.96 6.30
N PRO A 136 13.58 15.60 5.08
CA PRO A 136 14.94 15.14 4.80
C PRO A 136 15.98 16.26 4.98
#